data_AF-A0A1E3Q289-F1
#
_entry.id   AF-A0A1E3Q289-F1
#
_cell.length_a   1.000
_cell.length_b   1.000
_cell.length_c   1.000
_cell.angle_alpha   90.00
_cell.angle_beta   90.00
_cell.angle_gamma   90.00
#
_symmetry.space_group_name_H-M   'P 1'
#
loop_
_entity.id
_entity.type
_entity.pdbx_description
1 polymer ?
#
loop_
_entity_poly.entity_id
_entity_poly.type
_entity_poly.pdbx_seq_one_letter_code
_entity_poly.pdbx_strand_id
1 'polypeptide(L)' 'MGYDISDYKDIHAPYGTEADVEKLIECLHSRGMKFVMDLVLNHTSDQHKWFQEAKKPKDNE' A
#
# COMPACT_ATOMS: atom_id res chain seq x y z
N MET A 1 7.10 -2.90 -10.46
CA MET A 1 5.69 -2.62 -10.84
C MET A 1 4.84 -2.79 -9.59
N GLY A 2 4.02 -1.80 -9.22
CA GLY A 2 3.48 -1.63 -7.85
C GLY A 2 2.03 -2.06 -7.60
N TYR A 3 1.38 -2.75 -8.53
CA TYR A 3 0.01 -3.27 -8.35
C TYR A 3 -0.05 -4.55 -7.49
N ASP A 4 1.10 -5.16 -7.20
CA ASP A 4 1.25 -6.30 -6.29
C ASP A 4 1.51 -5.82 -4.86
N ILE A 5 0.45 -5.46 -4.13
CA ILE A 5 0.56 -4.74 -2.84
C ILE A 5 0.67 -5.72 -1.65
N SER A 6 1.74 -5.61 -0.87
CA SER A 6 1.96 -6.40 0.36
C SER A 6 1.54 -5.70 1.65
N ASP A 7 1.51 -4.36 1.66
CA ASP A 7 0.99 -3.53 2.75
C ASP A 7 0.36 -2.25 2.18
N TYR A 8 -0.91 -2.00 2.50
CA TYR A 8 -1.65 -0.83 2.04
C TYR A 8 -1.40 0.44 2.86
N LYS A 9 -0.68 0.32 4.00
CA LYS A 9 -0.50 1.41 4.96
C LYS A 9 0.92 1.92 5.06
N ASP A 10 1.84 1.34 4.28
CA ASP A 10 3.25 1.69 4.31
C ASP A 10 3.71 2.21 2.94
N ILE A 11 4.77 3.01 2.94
CA ILE A 11 5.41 3.52 1.73
C ILE A 11 6.58 2.62 1.37
N HIS A 12 6.57 2.11 0.14
CA HIS A 12 7.67 1.29 -0.35
C HIS A 12 8.97 2.10 -0.32
N ALA A 13 9.98 1.63 0.44
CA ALA A 13 11.19 2.40 0.74
C ALA A 13 11.90 3.08 -0.46
N PRO A 14 11.98 2.47 -1.67
CA PRO A 14 12.48 3.16 -2.86
C PRO A 14 11.73 4.43 -3.29
N TYR A 15 10.48 4.62 -2.83
CA TYR A 15 9.66 5.81 -3.08
C TYR A 15 9.70 6.85 -1.96
N GLY A 16 10.28 6.51 -0.80
CA GLY A 16 10.43 7.42 0.33
C GLY A 16 9.74 6.92 1.59
N THR A 17 9.40 7.87 2.46
CA THR A 17 8.79 7.65 3.77
C THR A 17 7.36 8.20 3.83
N GLU A 18 6.62 7.88 4.89
CA GLU A 18 5.33 8.52 5.18
C GLU A 18 5.45 10.06 5.23
N ALA A 19 6.50 10.58 5.88
CA ALA A 19 6.74 12.02 5.98
C ALA A 19 7.00 12.69 4.61
N ASP A 20 7.62 11.98 3.67
CA ASP A 20 7.80 12.48 2.31
C ASP A 20 6.46 12.60 1.57
N VAL A 21 5.56 11.65 1.76
CA VAL A 21 4.21 11.67 1.19
C VAL A 21 3.35 12.76 1.83
N GLU A 22 3.42 12.94 3.15
CA GLU A 22 2.76 14.05 3.85
C GLU A 22 3.20 15.41 3.29
N LYS A 23 4.52 15.62 3.18
CA LYS A 23 5.09 16.83 2.60
C LYS A 23 4.65 17.05 1.14
N LEU A 24 4.56 15.98 0.34
CA LEU A 24 4.02 16.05 -1.01
C LEU A 24 2.57 16.52 -1.01
N ILE A 25 1.72 15.93 -0.18
CA ILE A 25 0.29 16.29 -0.07
C ILE A 25 0.14 17.77 0.32
N GLU A 26 0.89 18.24 1.32
CA GLU A 26 0.88 19.65 1.73
C GLU A 26 1.31 20.60 0.60
N CYS A 27 2.39 20.25 -0.11
CA CYS A 27 2.87 21.03 -1.24
C CYS A 27 1.86 21.10 -2.39
N LEU A 28 1.14 20.01 -2.65
CA LEU A 28 0.09 19.97 -3.68
C LEU A 28 -1.12 20.81 -3.26
N HIS A 29 -1.59 20.67 -2.02
CA HIS A 29 -2.75 21.39 -1.50
C HIS A 29 -2.50 22.91 -1.42
N SER A 30 -1.31 23.35 -1.02
CA SER A 30 -0.92 24.78 -1.03
C SER A 30 -0.93 25.39 -2.44
N ARG A 31 -0.93 24.57 -3.49
CA ARG A 31 -1.03 24.97 -4.90
C ARG A 31 -2.43 24.76 -5.49
N GLY A 32 -3.42 24.45 -4.65
CA GLY A 32 -4.79 24.20 -5.10
C GLY A 32 -4.99 22.90 -5.89
N MET A 33 -3.98 22.02 -5.91
CA MET A 33 -4.09 20.72 -6.58
C MET A 33 -4.75 19.69 -5.67
N LYS A 34 -5.36 18.66 -6.27
CA LYS A 34 -5.89 17.49 -5.55
C LYS A 34 -4.93 16.32 -5.68
N PHE A 35 -4.87 15.50 -4.64
CA PHE A 35 -4.08 14.27 -4.61
C PHE A 35 -5.03 13.08 -4.60
N VAL A 36 -4.81 12.14 -5.52
CA VAL A 36 -5.61 10.90 -5.65
C VAL A 36 -4.63 9.74 -5.70
N MET A 37 -4.87 8.72 -4.87
CA MET A 37 -4.09 7.49 -4.84
C MET A 37 -4.78 6.39 -5.64
N ASP A 38 -3.98 5.52 -6.26
CA ASP A 38 -4.49 4.28 -6.84
C ASP A 38 -4.82 3.30 -5.71
N LEU A 39 -6.03 2.73 -5.76
CA LEU A 39 -6.55 1.82 -4.74
C LEU A 39 -6.82 0.45 -5.36
N VAL A 40 -5.84 -0.44 -5.24
CA VAL A 40 -5.87 -1.77 -5.87
C VAL A 40 -6.52 -2.77 -4.91
N LEU A 41 -7.85 -2.96 -5.02
CA LEU A 41 -8.61 -3.83 -4.11
C LEU A 41 -8.97 -5.20 -4.69
N ASN A 42 -8.81 -5.39 -6.01
CA ASN A 42 -9.20 -6.64 -6.66
C ASN A 42 -8.29 -7.82 -6.27
N HIS A 43 -7.05 -7.55 -5.84
CA HIS A 43 -6.06 -8.54 -5.43
C HIS A 43 -5.03 -7.94 -4.46
N THR A 44 -4.36 -8.81 -3.71
CA THR A 44 -3.19 -8.50 -2.87
C THR A 44 -1.99 -9.32 -3.33
N SER A 45 -0.78 -8.91 -2.98
CA SER A 45 0.44 -9.70 -3.20
C SER A 45 0.41 -11.03 -2.47
N ASP A 46 1.15 -12.01 -3.01
CA ASP A 46 1.40 -13.25 -2.30
C ASP A 46 2.21 -13.02 -1.01
N GLN A 47 2.96 -11.92 -0.90
CA GLN A 47 3.65 -11.51 0.32
C GLN A 47 2.74 -10.81 1.33
N HIS A 48 1.49 -10.49 0.96
CA HIS A 48 0.55 -9.84 1.86
C HIS A 48 0.20 -10.75 3.05
N LYS A 49 0.10 -10.17 4.26
CA LYS A 49 -0.21 -10.94 5.50
C LYS A 49 -1.45 -11.81 5.33
N TRP A 50 -2.52 -11.27 4.74
CA TRP A 50 -3.74 -12.03 4.45
C TRP A 50 -3.51 -13.26 3.59
N PHE A 51 -2.67 -13.17 2.55
CA PHE A 51 -2.36 -14.31 1.69
C PHE A 51 -1.55 -15.37 2.43
N GLN A 52 -0.55 -14.94 3.20
CA GLN A 52 0.27 -15.85 4.02
C GLN A 52 -0.57 -16.59 5.08
N GLU A 53 -1.50 -15.89 5.74
CA GLU A 53 -2.45 -16.51 6.68
C GLU A 53 -3.41 -17.48 5.97
N ALA A 54 -3.97 -17.10 4.82
CA ALA A 54 -4.87 -17.96 4.05
C ALA A 54 -4.20 -19.24 3.52
N LYS A 55 -2.89 -19.19 3.28
CA LYS A 55 -2.07 -20.32 2.82
C LYS A 55 -1.75 -21.32 3.94
N LYS A 56 -1.88 -20.93 5.22
CA LYS A 56 -1.60 -21.85 6.33
C LYS A 56 -2.51 -23.08 6.23
N PRO A 57 -1.98 -24.28 6.43
CA PRO A 57 -2.81 -25.47 6.50
C PRO A 57 -3.84 -25.27 7.61
N LYS A 58 -5.09 -25.63 7.33
CA LYS A 58 -6.07 -25.80 8.40
C LYS A 58 -5.66 -27.04 9.18
N ASP A 59 -5.63 -26.95 10.51
CA ASP A 59 -5.60 -28.18 11.31
C ASP A 59 -6.83 -29.00 10.90
N ASN A 60 -6.58 -30.19 10.38
CA ASN A 60 -7.64 -31.12 10.02
C ASN A 60 -8.29 -31.61 11.33
N GLU A 61 -9.56 -31.28 11.55
CA GLU A 61 -10.44 -32.02 12.47
C GLU A 61 -10.89 -33.35 11.86
#